data_AF-A0A8T4PRZ1-F1
#
_entry.id   AF-A0A8T4PRZ1-F1
#
_cell.length_a   1.000
_cell.length_b   1.000
_cell.length_c   1.000
_cell.angle_alpha   90.00
_cell.angle_beta   90.00
_cell.angle_gamma   90.00
#
_symmetry.space_group_name_H-M   'P 1'
#
loop_
_entity.id
_entity.type
_entity.pdbx_description
1 polymer ?
#
loop_
_entity_poly.entity_id
_entity_poly.type
_entity_poly.pdbx_seq_one_letter_code
_entity_poly.pdbx_strand_id
1 'polypeptide(L)' 'MYITKKRFGKKVYYYIVENKIINGRPTMKHVLYLGTVQKILGVFREFLKKKV' A
#
# COMPACT_ATOMS: atom_id res chain seq x y z
N MET A 1 -6.78 -1.45 10.01
CA MET A 1 -5.76 -1.29 8.95
C MET A 1 -6.44 -1.43 7.59
N TYR A 2 -6.09 -0.62 6.58
CA TYR A 2 -6.70 -0.67 5.25
C TYR A 2 -5.71 -0.25 4.16
N ILE A 3 -6.03 -0.57 2.90
CA ILE A 3 -5.25 -0.14 1.74
C ILE A 3 -5.76 1.23 1.29
N THR A 4 -4.83 2.15 1.04
CA THR A 4 -5.12 3.46 0.44
C THR A 4 -4.32 3.66 -0.83
N LYS A 5 -4.86 4.49 -1.74
CA LYS A 5 -4.18 4.92 -2.96
C LYS A 5 -3.82 6.40 -2.87
N LYS A 6 -2.62 6.76 -3.31
CA LYS A 6 -2.15 8.15 -3.43
C LYS A 6 -1.69 8.41 -4.86
N ARG A 7 -2.17 9.50 -5.45
CA ARG A 7 -1.72 9.95 -6.77
C ARG A 7 -0.56 10.92 -6.60
N PHE A 8 0.52 10.70 -7.34
CA PHE A 8 1.65 11.61 -7.43
C PHE A 8 1.98 11.84 -8.91
N GLY A 9 1.69 13.04 -9.40
CA GLY A 9 1.66 13.34 -10.83
C GLY A 9 0.71 12.39 -11.59
N LYS A 10 1.22 11.73 -12.62
CA LYS A 10 0.48 10.76 -13.44
C LYS A 10 0.45 9.33 -12.85
N LYS A 11 1.16 9.08 -11.75
CA LYS A 11 1.30 7.73 -11.17
C LYS A 11 0.42 7.54 -9.94
N VAL A 12 -0.07 6.32 -9.73
CA VAL A 12 -0.86 5.92 -8.56
C VAL A 12 -0.08 4.88 -7.77
N TYR A 13 0.00 5.13 -6.46
CA TYR A 13 0.77 4.35 -5.50
C TYR A 13 -0.13 3.84 -4.39
N TYR A 14 0.14 2.64 -3.90
CA TYR A 14 -0.66 1.97 -2.89
C TYR A 14 0.13 1.81 -1.60
N TYR A 15 -0.59 1.94 -0.48
CA TYR A 15 -0.03 1.87 0.87
C TYR A 15 -0.99 1.08 1.77
N ILE A 16 -0.44 0.35 2.72
CA ILE A 16 -1.18 -0.11 3.89
C ILE A 16 -1.06 0.98 4.95
N VAL A 17 -2.20 1.42 5.47
CA VAL A 17 -2.28 2.45 6.49
C VAL A 17 -3.11 1.97 7.68
N GLU A 18 -2.82 2.56 8.82
CA GLU A 18 -3.57 2.36 10.05
C GLU A 18 -4.00 3.73 10.59
N ASN A 19 -5.24 3.84 11.05
CA ASN A 19 -5.69 5.03 11.76
C ASN A 19 -5.25 4.92 13.22
N LYS A 20 -4.55 5.94 13.71
CA LYS A 20 -4.19 6.08 15.13
C LYS A 20 -4.73 7.39 15.67
N ILE A 21 -5.08 7.43 16.95
CA ILE A 21 -5.39 8.69 17.61
C ILE A 21 -4.05 9.33 18.01
N ILE A 22 -3.77 10.51 17.47
CA ILE A 22 -2.60 11.32 17.83
C ILE A 22 -3.15 12.69 18.25
N ASN A 23 -2.88 13.12 19.48
CA ASN A 23 -3.40 14.37 20.06
C ASN A 23 -4.93 14.50 19.93
N GLY A 24 -5.66 13.42 20.23
CA GLY A 24 -7.13 13.38 20.17
C GLY A 24 -7.72 13.36 18.75
N ARG A 25 -6.90 13.35 17.69
CA ARG A 25 -7.37 13.36 16.30
C ARG A 25 -7.05 12.04 15.58
N PRO A 26 -7.99 11.49 14.78
CA PRO A 26 -7.70 10.37 13.90
C PRO A 26 -6.65 10.77 12.86
N THR A 27 -5.48 10.15 12.93
CA THR A 27 -4.36 10.41 12.05
C THR A 27 -4.00 9.13 11.30
N MET A 28 -3.90 9.24 9.98
CA MET A 28 -3.49 8.13 9.12
C MET A 28 -1.98 7.94 9.24
N LYS A 29 -1.55 6.78 9.74
CA LYS A 29 -0.13 6.39 9.78
C LYS A 29 0.16 5.42 8.64
N HIS A 30 1.19 5.75 7.85
CA HIS A 30 1.71 4.83 6.82
C HIS A 30 2.41 3.66 7.49
N VAL A 31 1.92 2.45 7.23
CA VAL A 31 2.48 1.20 7.77
C VAL A 31 3.40 0.55 6.75
N LEU A 32 2.95 0.47 5.49
CA LEU A 32 3.74 -0.16 4.42
C LEU A 32 3.49 0.50 3.07
N TYR A 33 4.55 0.67 2.29
CA TYR A 33 4.47 1.09 0.89
C TYR A 33 4.43 -0.14 -0.03
N LEU A 34 3.36 -0.27 -0.82
CA LEU A 34 3.15 -1.40 -1.74
C LEU A 34 3.66 -1.11 -3.16
N GLY A 35 3.78 0.15 -3.55
CA GLY A 35 4.17 0.54 -4.91
C GLY A 35 3.00 0.74 -5.87
N THR A 36 3.28 0.66 -7.16
CA THR A 36 2.26 0.70 -8.21
C THR A 36 1.58 -0.65 -8.36
N VAL A 37 0.41 -0.69 -9.02
CA VAL A 37 -0.28 -1.95 -9.35
C VAL A 37 0.65 -2.92 -10.09
N GLN A 38 1.44 -2.43 -11.03
CA GLN A 38 2.40 -3.24 -11.80
C GLN A 38 3.42 -3.94 -10.89
N LYS A 39 3.95 -3.22 -9.88
CA LYS A 39 4.90 -3.79 -8.91
C LYS A 39 4.24 -4.87 -8.06
N ILE A 40 3.03 -4.62 -7.57
CA ILE A 40 2.26 -5.57 -6.76
C ILE A 40 1.97 -6.84 -7.55
N LEU A 41 1.49 -6.71 -8.79
CA LEU A 41 1.21 -7.85 -9.67
C LEU A 41 2.48 -8.64 -10.01
N GLY A 42 3.62 -7.96 -10.19
CA GLY A 42 4.92 -8.60 -10.40
C GLY A 42 5.29 -9.53 -9.25
N VAL A 43 5.29 -9.01 -8.02
CA VAL A 43 5.59 -9.80 -6.81
C VAL A 43 4.62 -10.97 -6.65
N PHE A 44 3.32 -10.74 -6.89
CA PHE A 44 2.31 -11.79 -6.79
C PHE A 44 2.53 -12.91 -7.82
N ARG A 45 2.87 -12.56 -9.07
CA ARG A 45 3.20 -13.54 -10.11
C ARG A 45 4.44 -14.35 -9.76
N GLU A 46 5.49 -13.72 -9.24
CA GLU A 46 6.69 -14.43 -8.80
C GLU A 46 6.40 -15.38 -7.65
N PHE A 47 5.58 -14.95 -6.69
CA PHE A 47 5.13 -15.80 -5.59
C PHE A 47 4.38 -17.04 -6.09
N LEU A 48 3.47 -16.86 -7.04
CA LEU A 48 2.75 -17.98 -7.65
C LEU A 48 3.69 -18.94 -8.39
N LYS A 49 4.67 -18.42 -9.15
CA LYS A 49 5.66 -19.25 -9.86
C LYS A 49 6.53 -20.10 -8.94
N LYS A 50 6.80 -19.65 -7.70
CA LYS A 50 7.60 -20.41 -6.72
C LYS A 50 6.81 -21.51 -6.01
N LYS A 51 5.47 -21.50 -6.12
CA LYS A 51 4.58 -22.47 -5.49
C LYS A 51 4.09 -23.57 -6.44
N VAL A 52 4.45 -23.48 -7.72
CA VAL A 52 4.17 -24.49 -8.75
C VAL A 52 5.44 -25.30 -9.00
#